data_AF-A0A4Q2Z422-F1
#
_entry.id   AF-A0A4Q2Z422-F1
#
_cell.length_a   1.000
_cell.length_b   1.000
_cell.length_c   1.000
_cell.angle_alpha   90.00
_cell.angle_beta   90.00
_cell.angle_gamma   90.00
#
_symmetry.space_group_name_H-M   'P 1'
#
loop_
_entity.id
_entity.type
_entity.pdbx_description
1 polymer ?
#
loop_
_entity_poly.entity_id
_entity_poly.type
_entity_poly.pdbx_seq_one_letter_code
_entity_poly.pdbx_strand_id
1 'polypeptide(L)'
;PGLRLPLQVMLRQTIYLGLDGGEDRFAPGRFPVWIHHPSDHYGFPADGVLPGIKVAWHHGGPEFDPSSTDRPVMKDFAASVRDHAKRHMAWLTGEILSAKACLYTVTPDERFILDFVPGSRRQIVCSGCSGHGFKFSALLGELTVAMAREGRVPANAEPWSLARFG
;
A
#
# COMPACT_ATOMS: atom_id res chain seq x y z
N PRO A 1 -14.93 7.29 -25.57
CA PRO A 1 -14.03 8.24 -24.88
C PRO A 1 -13.26 7.52 -23.77
N GLY A 2 -11.93 7.61 -23.72
CA GLY A 2 -11.13 7.02 -22.65
C GLY A 2 -11.32 7.80 -21.35
N LEU A 3 -11.59 7.09 -20.25
CA LEU A 3 -11.64 7.67 -18.92
C LEU A 3 -10.23 8.15 -18.53
N ARG A 4 -10.03 9.47 -18.38
CA ARG A 4 -8.76 10.04 -17.92
C ARG A 4 -8.89 10.37 -16.43
N LEU A 5 -8.08 9.72 -15.62
CA LEU A 5 -8.06 9.91 -14.18
C LEU A 5 -6.70 10.49 -13.77
N PRO A 6 -6.64 11.39 -12.77
CA PRO A 6 -5.39 11.95 -12.27
C PRO A 6 -4.66 10.94 -11.38
N LEU A 7 -4.22 9.81 -11.95
CA LEU A 7 -3.55 8.74 -11.21
C LEU A 7 -2.05 8.80 -11.42
N GLN A 8 -1.30 8.68 -10.32
CA GLN A 8 0.15 8.53 -10.35
C GLN A 8 0.54 7.13 -9.87
N VAL A 9 1.36 6.43 -10.63
CA VAL A 9 1.89 5.13 -10.23
C VAL A 9 3.25 5.36 -9.57
N MET A 10 3.40 4.87 -8.35
CA MET A 10 4.59 5.12 -7.54
C MET A 10 5.26 3.80 -7.17
N LEU A 11 6.57 3.71 -7.36
CA LEU A 11 7.37 2.59 -6.88
C LEU A 11 7.44 2.65 -5.36
N ARG A 12 7.17 1.53 -4.70
CA ARG A 12 7.24 1.37 -3.25
C ARG A 12 8.11 0.18 -2.93
N GLN A 13 8.77 0.22 -1.76
CA GLN A 13 9.72 -0.82 -1.39
C GLN A 13 9.56 -1.18 0.08
N THR A 14 9.78 -2.45 0.38
CA THR A 14 9.76 -3.00 1.73
C THR A 14 11.02 -3.80 1.96
N ILE A 15 11.62 -3.68 3.13
CA ILE A 15 12.80 -4.45 3.54
C ILE A 15 12.44 -5.38 4.69
N TYR A 16 13.24 -6.42 4.87
CA TYR A 16 13.22 -7.31 6.03
C TYR A 16 14.52 -7.16 6.78
N LEU A 17 14.43 -6.87 8.08
CA LEU A 17 15.59 -6.58 8.93
C LEU A 17 15.82 -7.69 9.95
N GLY A 18 17.09 -8.05 10.13
CA GLY A 18 17.52 -9.02 11.13
C GLY A 18 17.29 -8.55 12.57
N LEU A 19 17.15 -9.53 13.47
CA LEU A 19 16.71 -9.35 14.86
C LEU A 19 17.71 -9.92 15.85
N ASP A 20 18.04 -9.13 16.87
CA ASP A 20 18.74 -9.62 18.05
C ASP A 20 17.77 -10.33 19.01
N GLY A 21 18.14 -11.52 19.47
CA GLY A 21 17.34 -12.30 20.43
C GLY A 21 16.25 -13.19 19.84
N GLY A 22 16.26 -13.41 18.51
CA GLY A 22 15.40 -14.38 17.82
C GLY A 22 14.02 -13.86 17.42
N GLU A 23 13.38 -14.54 16.46
CA GLU A 23 12.10 -14.11 15.87
C GLU A 23 10.89 -14.30 16.80
N ASP A 24 10.95 -15.24 17.74
CA ASP A 24 9.84 -15.59 18.65
C ASP A 24 9.30 -14.43 19.46
N ARG A 25 10.13 -13.45 19.81
CA ARG A 25 9.71 -12.22 20.51
C ARG A 25 8.90 -11.31 19.59
N PHE A 26 9.16 -11.38 18.30
CA PHE A 26 8.62 -10.51 17.26
C PHE A 26 7.53 -11.19 16.43
N ALA A 27 7.10 -12.38 16.82
CA ALA A 27 6.06 -13.15 16.15
C ALA A 27 4.66 -12.51 16.30
N PRO A 28 3.71 -12.85 15.39
CA PRO A 28 2.30 -12.51 15.56
C PRO A 28 1.77 -12.89 16.95
N GLY A 29 1.00 -11.98 17.57
CA GLY A 29 0.48 -12.15 18.93
C GLY A 29 1.44 -11.71 20.05
N ARG A 30 2.72 -11.47 19.73
CA ARG A 30 3.73 -10.94 20.67
C ARG A 30 4.25 -9.56 20.27
N PHE A 31 4.24 -9.26 18.97
CA PHE A 31 4.63 -7.96 18.44
C PHE A 31 3.57 -7.42 17.47
N PRO A 32 3.25 -6.12 17.54
CA PRO A 32 2.14 -5.57 16.77
C PRO A 32 2.52 -5.27 15.32
N VAL A 33 1.49 -5.14 14.48
CA VAL A 33 1.58 -4.33 13.26
C VAL A 33 1.57 -2.86 13.68
N TRP A 34 2.40 -2.02 13.06
CA TRP A 34 2.58 -0.64 13.50
C TRP A 34 2.72 0.33 12.33
N ILE A 35 2.36 1.59 12.59
CA ILE A 35 2.65 2.75 11.77
C ILE A 35 3.22 3.82 12.70
N HIS A 36 4.38 4.36 12.35
CA HIS A 36 5.06 5.40 13.11
C HIS A 36 4.75 6.76 12.49
N HIS A 37 3.90 7.53 13.15
CA HIS A 37 3.60 8.92 12.78
C HIS A 37 4.57 9.90 13.47
N PRO A 38 4.98 10.99 12.81
CA PRO A 38 4.48 11.46 11.50
C PRO A 38 5.29 10.95 10.30
N SER A 39 6.27 10.06 10.48
CA SER A 39 7.16 9.65 9.37
C SER A 39 6.55 8.62 8.43
N ASP A 40 5.39 8.04 8.78
CA ASP A 40 4.63 7.03 8.03
C ASP A 40 5.48 5.83 7.61
N HIS A 41 6.43 5.46 8.47
CA HIS A 41 7.07 4.15 8.40
C HIS A 41 6.12 3.12 9.02
N TYR A 42 6.06 1.94 8.45
CA TYR A 42 5.18 0.88 8.93
C TYR A 42 5.87 -0.46 8.88
N GLY A 43 5.41 -1.39 9.70
CA GLY A 43 6.02 -2.70 9.79
C GLY A 43 5.09 -3.78 10.30
N PHE A 44 5.53 -5.01 10.09
CA PHE A 44 4.80 -6.22 10.45
C PHE A 44 5.71 -7.11 11.32
N PRO A 45 5.12 -7.91 12.22
CA PRO A 45 5.85 -8.91 12.98
C PRO A 45 6.58 -9.90 12.06
N ALA A 46 7.53 -10.66 12.64
CA ALA A 46 8.18 -11.78 11.98
C ALA A 46 7.16 -12.92 11.83
N ASP A 47 6.51 -13.02 10.67
CA ASP A 47 5.41 -13.93 10.40
C ASP A 47 5.86 -15.34 9.97
N GLY A 48 7.18 -15.56 9.86
CA GLY A 48 7.80 -16.83 9.45
C GLY A 48 7.75 -17.08 7.94
N VAL A 49 7.19 -16.18 7.13
CA VAL A 49 7.21 -16.29 5.66
C VAL A 49 8.56 -15.86 5.10
N LEU A 50 9.14 -14.80 5.67
CA LEU A 50 10.50 -14.36 5.40
C LEU A 50 11.22 -14.08 6.72
N PRO A 51 12.54 -14.33 6.80
CA PRO A 51 13.33 -14.01 7.97
C PRO A 51 13.29 -12.52 8.32
N GLY A 52 13.23 -12.20 9.61
CA GLY A 52 13.23 -10.84 10.16
C GLY A 52 11.86 -10.16 10.15
N ILE A 53 11.83 -8.91 10.61
CA ILE A 53 10.61 -8.09 10.54
C ILE A 53 10.54 -7.31 9.24
N LYS A 54 9.34 -7.15 8.70
CA LYS A 54 9.10 -6.27 7.56
C LYS A 54 9.06 -4.81 8.01
N VAL A 55 9.78 -3.96 7.33
CA VAL A 55 9.75 -2.49 7.49
C VAL A 55 9.64 -1.80 6.14
N ALA A 56 8.86 -0.74 6.08
CA ALA A 56 8.62 0.02 4.86
C ALA A 56 8.35 1.49 5.19
N TRP A 57 8.41 2.35 4.17
CA TRP A 57 8.06 3.75 4.26
C TRP A 57 6.97 4.10 3.24
N HIS A 58 5.86 4.67 3.71
CA HIS A 58 4.66 4.90 2.90
C HIS A 58 4.86 5.90 1.76
N HIS A 59 5.67 6.94 1.99
CA HIS A 59 5.90 8.05 1.04
C HIS A 59 7.12 7.85 0.14
N GLY A 60 7.69 6.66 0.14
CA GLY A 60 9.01 6.43 -0.40
C GLY A 60 9.06 5.92 -1.83
N GLY A 61 9.97 6.42 -2.65
CA GLY A 61 10.24 5.93 -4.01
C GLY A 61 9.60 6.79 -5.12
N PRO A 62 10.15 6.73 -6.35
CA PRO A 62 9.79 7.63 -7.44
C PRO A 62 8.46 7.26 -8.12
N GLU A 63 7.96 8.16 -8.96
CA GLU A 63 6.98 7.82 -9.99
C GLU A 63 7.53 6.71 -10.90
N PHE A 64 6.66 5.83 -11.37
CA PHE A 64 7.04 4.60 -12.05
C PHE A 64 6.11 4.28 -13.21
N ASP A 65 6.67 3.83 -14.33
CA ASP A 65 5.88 3.35 -15.47
C ASP A 65 5.23 1.99 -15.14
N PRO A 66 3.88 1.89 -15.03
CA PRO A 66 3.21 0.64 -14.69
C PRO A 66 3.38 -0.46 -15.73
N SER A 67 3.76 -0.12 -16.97
CA SER A 67 4.01 -1.10 -18.03
C SER A 67 5.39 -1.77 -17.90
N SER A 68 6.29 -1.18 -17.12
CA SER A 68 7.59 -1.77 -16.83
C SER A 68 7.47 -2.97 -15.89
N THR A 69 8.11 -4.07 -16.27
CA THR A 69 8.23 -5.29 -15.47
C THR A 69 9.48 -5.29 -14.58
N ASP A 70 10.48 -4.46 -14.90
CA ASP A 70 11.69 -4.30 -14.09
C ASP A 70 11.45 -3.30 -12.97
N ARG A 71 11.24 -3.83 -11.75
CA ARG A 71 10.95 -3.06 -10.53
C ARG A 71 12.13 -3.16 -9.58
N PRO A 72 13.16 -2.32 -9.75
CA PRO A 72 14.38 -2.45 -8.97
C PRO A 72 14.17 -2.06 -7.51
N VAL A 73 14.90 -2.72 -6.61
CA VAL A 73 15.11 -2.25 -5.25
C VAL A 73 16.24 -1.22 -5.27
N MET A 74 15.95 0.00 -4.83
CA MET A 74 16.90 1.09 -4.70
C MET A 74 17.68 0.96 -3.38
N LYS A 75 18.99 0.75 -3.46
CA LYS A 75 19.85 0.52 -2.29
C LYS A 75 19.81 1.68 -1.28
N ASP A 76 19.85 2.92 -1.76
CA ASP A 76 19.82 4.11 -0.90
C ASP A 76 18.48 4.25 -0.16
N PHE A 77 17.39 3.87 -0.84
CA PHE A 77 16.06 3.84 -0.23
C PHE A 77 15.99 2.78 0.89
N ALA A 78 16.45 1.56 0.59
CA ALA A 78 16.51 0.47 1.56
C ALA A 78 17.39 0.84 2.78
N ALA A 79 18.52 1.52 2.55
CA ALA A 79 19.37 2.04 3.60
C ALA A 79 18.66 3.08 4.47
N SER A 80 17.95 4.04 3.87
CA SER A 80 17.18 5.06 4.60
C SER A 80 16.11 4.45 5.52
N VAL A 81 15.35 3.46 5.01
CA VAL A 81 14.33 2.74 5.80
C VAL A 81 14.97 1.96 6.96
N ARG A 82 16.09 1.27 6.71
CA ARG A 82 16.87 0.58 7.74
C ARG A 82 17.32 1.57 8.81
N ASP A 83 17.92 2.68 8.42
CA ASP A 83 18.49 3.65 9.35
C ASP A 83 17.40 4.30 10.20
N HIS A 84 16.22 4.56 9.62
CA HIS A 84 15.05 4.98 10.39
C HIS A 84 14.63 3.94 11.42
N ALA A 85 14.49 2.68 11.01
CA ALA A 85 14.11 1.61 11.92
C ALA A 85 15.09 1.46 13.09
N LYS A 86 16.41 1.47 12.81
CA LYS A 86 17.46 1.34 13.84
C LYS A 86 17.47 2.49 14.86
N ARG A 87 17.06 3.70 14.47
CA ARG A 87 16.94 4.83 15.42
C ARG A 87 15.86 4.61 16.48
N HIS A 88 14.86 3.78 16.20
CA HIS A 88 13.71 3.56 17.08
C HIS A 88 13.66 2.15 17.68
N MET A 89 14.37 1.19 17.09
CA MET A 89 14.32 -0.23 17.47
C MET A 89 15.74 -0.76 17.63
N ALA A 90 16.29 -0.65 18.84
CA ALA A 90 17.68 -0.98 19.15
C ALA A 90 18.03 -2.48 18.97
N TRP A 91 17.03 -3.36 18.92
CA TRP A 91 17.17 -4.80 18.72
C TRP A 91 17.25 -5.21 17.23
N LEU A 92 17.28 -4.25 16.31
CA LEU A 92 17.53 -4.51 14.90
C LEU A 92 19.04 -4.58 14.63
N THR A 93 19.49 -5.69 14.04
CA THR A 93 20.89 -5.86 13.64
C THR A 93 21.31 -4.81 12.61
N GLY A 94 20.37 -4.42 11.75
CA GLY A 94 20.60 -3.56 10.59
C GLY A 94 20.97 -4.32 9.32
N GLU A 95 21.09 -5.65 9.41
CA GLU A 95 21.22 -6.48 8.22
C GLU A 95 19.90 -6.48 7.45
N ILE A 96 19.96 -6.13 6.16
CA ILE A 96 18.83 -6.23 5.25
C ILE A 96 18.83 -7.64 4.68
N LEU A 97 17.96 -8.51 5.22
CA LEU A 97 17.85 -9.92 4.84
C LEU A 97 17.14 -10.10 3.50
N SER A 98 16.18 -9.23 3.20
CA SER A 98 15.45 -9.25 1.94
C SER A 98 14.88 -7.87 1.63
N ALA A 99 14.60 -7.62 0.35
CA ALA A 99 13.90 -6.43 -0.10
C ALA A 99 12.97 -6.76 -1.27
N LYS A 100 11.82 -6.09 -1.33
CA LYS A 100 10.82 -6.25 -2.39
C LYS A 100 10.35 -4.89 -2.87
N ALA A 101 10.12 -4.78 -4.17
CA ALA A 101 9.47 -3.64 -4.79
C ALA A 101 8.00 -3.96 -5.13
N CYS A 102 7.12 -2.99 -4.94
CA CYS A 102 5.71 -3.03 -5.30
C CYS A 102 5.27 -1.66 -5.86
N LEU A 103 4.00 -1.53 -6.24
CA LEU A 103 3.47 -0.29 -6.79
C LEU A 103 2.28 0.20 -5.96
N TYR A 104 2.20 1.51 -5.79
CA TYR A 104 0.95 2.19 -5.47
C TYR A 104 0.41 2.88 -6.72
N THR A 105 -0.92 3.01 -6.79
CA THR A 105 -1.59 3.91 -7.73
C THR A 105 -2.32 4.95 -6.89
N VAL A 106 -1.93 6.22 -6.98
CA VAL A 106 -2.29 7.27 -6.02
C VAL A 106 -3.17 8.30 -6.71
N THR A 107 -4.27 8.69 -6.05
CA THR A 107 -5.09 9.86 -6.45
C THR A 107 -4.58 11.12 -5.76
N PRO A 108 -4.87 12.33 -6.26
CA PRO A 108 -4.35 13.57 -5.67
C PRO A 108 -4.84 13.82 -4.23
N ASP A 109 -6.01 13.25 -3.89
CA ASP A 109 -6.64 13.33 -2.57
C ASP A 109 -6.42 12.07 -1.71
N GLU A 110 -5.64 11.12 -2.20
CA GLU A 110 -5.37 9.81 -1.60
C GLU A 110 -6.60 8.95 -1.27
N ARG A 111 -7.77 9.23 -1.86
CA ARG A 111 -9.01 8.46 -1.69
C ARG A 111 -9.24 7.42 -2.78
N PHE A 112 -10.04 6.40 -2.47
CA PHE A 112 -10.42 5.36 -3.44
C PHE A 112 -11.28 5.90 -4.57
N ILE A 113 -11.38 5.13 -5.66
CA ILE A 113 -12.35 5.36 -6.73
C ILE A 113 -13.32 4.19 -6.73
N LEU A 114 -14.62 4.48 -6.65
CA LEU A 114 -15.67 3.48 -6.81
C LEU A 114 -16.88 4.15 -7.47
N ASP A 115 -17.05 3.95 -8.77
CA ASP A 115 -18.12 4.58 -9.53
C ASP A 115 -18.42 3.82 -10.83
N PHE A 116 -19.51 4.17 -11.49
CA PHE A 116 -19.73 3.78 -12.88
C PHE A 116 -18.89 4.65 -13.82
N VAL A 117 -18.48 4.08 -14.95
CA VAL A 117 -17.84 4.86 -16.01
C VAL A 117 -18.86 5.89 -16.55
N PRO A 118 -18.50 7.19 -16.67
CA PRO A 118 -19.41 8.21 -17.17
C PRO A 118 -20.06 7.80 -18.49
N GLY A 119 -21.40 7.85 -18.54
CA GLY A 119 -22.19 7.43 -19.70
C GLY A 119 -22.48 5.92 -19.78
N SER A 120 -22.05 5.10 -18.82
CA SER A 120 -22.30 3.65 -18.83
C SER A 120 -22.61 3.09 -17.44
N ARG A 121 -23.82 2.56 -17.24
CA ARG A 121 -24.17 1.77 -16.04
C ARG A 121 -23.74 0.30 -16.10
N ARG A 122 -23.00 -0.10 -17.13
CA ARG A 122 -22.53 -1.48 -17.33
C ARG A 122 -21.04 -1.67 -17.02
N GLN A 123 -20.35 -0.57 -16.75
CA GLN A 123 -18.91 -0.57 -16.49
C GLN A 123 -18.67 0.13 -15.16
N ILE A 124 -18.00 -0.56 -14.25
CA ILE A 124 -17.65 -0.04 -12.93
C ILE A 124 -16.13 0.15 -12.91
N VAL A 125 -15.69 1.31 -12.42
CA VAL A 125 -14.31 1.53 -12.02
C VAL A 125 -14.22 1.37 -10.51
N CYS A 126 -13.35 0.47 -10.07
CA CYS A 126 -13.03 0.26 -8.67
C CYS A 126 -11.52 0.30 -8.52
N SER A 127 -11.01 1.19 -7.68
CA SER A 127 -9.61 1.29 -7.37
C SER A 127 -9.37 1.47 -5.88
N GLY A 128 -8.78 0.43 -5.26
CA GLY A 128 -8.22 0.45 -3.90
C GLY A 128 -6.88 1.18 -3.86
N CYS A 129 -6.88 2.43 -4.31
CA CYS A 129 -5.72 3.28 -4.54
C CYS A 129 -4.98 3.71 -3.26
N SER A 130 -3.87 4.42 -3.48
CA SER A 130 -3.18 5.28 -2.51
C SER A 130 -2.50 4.53 -1.37
N GLY A 131 -2.14 3.26 -1.62
CA GLY A 131 -1.26 2.52 -0.72
C GLY A 131 -1.90 2.02 0.58
N HIS A 132 -3.22 2.16 0.71
CA HIS A 132 -3.94 1.79 1.93
C HIS A 132 -5.22 0.99 1.68
N GLY A 133 -5.50 0.63 0.41
CA GLY A 133 -6.70 -0.07 -0.04
C GLY A 133 -6.79 -1.56 0.31
N PHE A 134 -5.67 -2.24 0.58
CA PHE A 134 -5.69 -3.70 0.81
C PHE A 134 -6.65 -4.13 1.93
N LYS A 135 -6.66 -3.39 3.05
CA LYS A 135 -7.54 -3.66 4.20
C LYS A 135 -9.04 -3.47 3.90
N PHE A 136 -9.37 -2.78 2.80
CA PHE A 136 -10.73 -2.52 2.34
C PHE A 136 -11.14 -3.36 1.12
N SER A 137 -10.27 -4.25 0.65
CA SER A 137 -10.52 -5.05 -0.57
C SER A 137 -11.82 -5.85 -0.51
N ALA A 138 -12.13 -6.47 0.63
CA ALA A 138 -13.39 -7.19 0.83
C ALA A 138 -14.61 -6.26 0.71
N LEU A 139 -14.58 -5.12 1.42
CA LEU A 139 -15.64 -4.11 1.36
C LEU A 139 -15.84 -3.56 -0.07
N LEU A 140 -14.75 -3.19 -0.75
CA LEU A 140 -14.80 -2.68 -2.12
C LEU A 140 -15.35 -3.74 -3.08
N GLY A 141 -15.02 -5.02 -2.86
CA GLY A 141 -15.58 -6.14 -3.61
C GLY A 141 -17.09 -6.27 -3.44
N GLU A 142 -17.58 -6.25 -2.19
CA GLU A 142 -19.02 -6.31 -1.89
C GLU A 142 -19.79 -5.15 -2.51
N LEU A 143 -19.28 -3.92 -2.37
CA LEU A 143 -19.91 -2.73 -2.94
C LEU A 143 -19.92 -2.80 -4.48
N THR A 144 -18.84 -3.27 -5.10
CA THR A 144 -18.77 -3.45 -6.56
C THR A 144 -19.80 -4.47 -7.04
N VAL A 145 -19.98 -5.58 -6.33
CA VAL A 145 -21.00 -6.59 -6.66
C VAL A 145 -22.41 -6.04 -6.49
N ALA A 146 -22.68 -5.29 -5.41
CA ALA A 146 -23.96 -4.63 -5.19
C ALA A 146 -24.28 -3.63 -6.31
N MET A 147 -23.31 -2.79 -6.69
CA MET A 147 -23.44 -1.88 -7.84
C MET A 147 -23.75 -2.61 -9.13
N ALA A 148 -23.07 -3.72 -9.41
CA ALA A 148 -23.31 -4.52 -10.62
C ALA A 148 -24.72 -5.11 -10.67
N ARG A 149 -25.30 -5.45 -9.52
CA ARG A 149 -26.66 -6.01 -9.40
C ARG A 149 -27.75 -4.94 -9.45
N GLU A 150 -27.54 -3.82 -8.77
CA GLU A 150 -28.57 -2.80 -8.54
C GLU A 150 -28.50 -1.63 -9.53
N GLY A 151 -27.38 -1.44 -10.22
CA GLY A 151 -27.20 -0.37 -11.20
C GLY A 151 -27.10 1.03 -10.59
N ARG A 152 -26.77 1.15 -9.29
CA ARG A 152 -26.63 2.42 -8.56
C ARG A 152 -25.44 2.39 -7.60
N VAL A 153 -24.87 3.57 -7.34
CA VAL A 153 -23.77 3.75 -6.36
C VAL A 153 -24.38 3.77 -4.94
N PRO A 154 -23.80 3.04 -3.96
CA PRO A 154 -24.19 3.12 -2.56
C PRO A 154 -23.96 4.52 -1.98
N ALA A 155 -24.87 5.02 -1.15
CA ALA A 155 -24.77 6.38 -0.59
C ALA A 155 -23.49 6.61 0.23
N ASN A 156 -22.99 5.57 0.91
CA ASN A 156 -21.75 5.62 1.67
C ASN A 156 -20.48 5.58 0.81
N ALA A 157 -20.59 5.42 -0.52
CA ALA A 157 -19.46 5.46 -1.46
C ALA A 157 -19.29 6.84 -2.12
N GLU A 158 -20.10 7.84 -1.78
CA GLU A 158 -20.02 9.21 -2.30
C GLU A 158 -18.59 9.82 -2.24
N PRO A 159 -17.81 9.66 -1.14
CA PRO A 159 -16.44 10.19 -1.08
C PRO A 159 -15.48 9.58 -2.12
N TRP A 160 -15.88 8.49 -2.78
CA TRP A 160 -15.09 7.76 -3.79
C TRP A 160 -15.63 7.97 -5.21
N SER A 161 -16.62 8.84 -5.40
CA SER A 161 -17.19 9.15 -6.72
C SER A 161 -16.16 9.82 -7.64
N LEU A 162 -16.25 9.53 -8.93
CA LEU A 162 -15.45 10.17 -9.97
C LEU A 162 -15.72 11.69 -10.09
N ALA A 163 -16.92 12.15 -9.72
CA ALA A 163 -17.33 13.54 -9.85
C ALA A 163 -16.41 14.53 -9.11
N ARG A 164 -15.64 14.05 -8.12
CA ARG A 164 -14.67 14.88 -7.40
C ARG A 164 -13.46 15.33 -8.25
N PHE A 165 -13.27 14.74 -9.43
CA PHE A 165 -12.18 15.11 -10.35
C PHE A 165 -12.60 16.01 -11.51
N GLY A 166 -13.88 16.44 -11.58
CA GLY A 166 -14.43 17.26 -12.65
C GLY A 166 -15.15 16.44 -13.72
#